data_AF-A0A7S1CTX8-F1
#
_entry.id   AF-A0A7S1CTX8-F1
#
_cell.length_a   1.000
_cell.length_b   1.000
_cell.length_c   1.000
_cell.angle_alpha   90.00
_cell.angle_beta   90.00
_cell.angle_gamma   90.00
#
_symmetry.space_group_name_H-M   'P 1'
#
loop_
_entity.id
_entity.type
_entity.pdbx_description
1 polymer ?
#
loop_
_entity_poly.entity_id
_entity_poly.type
_entity_poly.pdbx_seq_one_letter_code
_entity_poly.pdbx_strand_id
1 'polypeptide(L)'
;SSRPVLRSPTMAPAPLNKRKIVKKRTKAFVRFQCHGPYSRGRVKEAWRKPRGIDSAVRRRFRNYGPIQPRIGFGSDKRTKYLLPNGFYPFVIHNVKELDMLLMHNQVYAAIIGHAVGGKKRAILRRLHLK
;
A
#
# COMPACT_ATOMS: atom_id res chain seq x y z
N SER A 1 18.92 -41.76 20.37
CA SER A 1 17.62 -41.12 20.06
C SER A 1 17.84 -40.01 19.04
N SER A 2 17.40 -40.25 17.82
CA SER A 2 17.54 -39.36 16.67
C SER A 2 16.89 -37.99 16.94
N ARG A 3 17.68 -36.92 16.88
CA ARG A 3 17.18 -35.54 16.91
C ARG A 3 16.17 -35.35 15.78
N PRO A 4 15.03 -34.66 16.01
CA PRO A 4 14.10 -34.35 14.95
C PRO A 4 14.81 -33.46 13.93
N VAL A 5 14.91 -33.94 12.70
CA VAL A 5 15.43 -33.18 11.55
C VAL A 5 14.59 -31.92 11.44
N LEU A 6 15.20 -30.75 11.65
CA LEU A 6 14.57 -29.47 11.37
C LEU A 6 14.12 -29.53 9.91
N ARG A 7 12.81 -29.54 9.69
CA ARG A 7 12.20 -29.48 8.36
C ARG A 7 12.85 -28.32 7.62
N SER A 8 13.40 -28.60 6.44
CA SER A 8 13.95 -27.60 5.52
C SER A 8 13.00 -26.39 5.41
N PRO A 9 13.50 -25.14 5.31
CA PRO A 9 12.63 -23.99 5.13
C PRO A 9 11.84 -24.20 3.84
N THR A 10 10.53 -24.35 3.96
CA THR A 10 9.61 -24.40 2.82
C THR A 10 9.93 -23.20 1.94
N MET A 11 10.40 -23.43 0.70
CA MET A 11 10.85 -22.36 -0.19
C MET A 11 9.72 -21.37 -0.37
N ALA A 12 9.85 -20.18 0.21
CA ALA A 12 8.91 -19.10 -0.05
C ALA A 12 8.92 -18.84 -1.57
N PRO A 13 7.76 -18.77 -2.22
CA PRO A 13 7.69 -18.56 -3.66
C PRO A 13 8.38 -17.24 -4.02
N ALA A 14 9.28 -17.25 -5.00
CA ALA A 14 9.89 -16.03 -5.51
C ALA A 14 8.85 -15.19 -6.27
N PRO A 15 8.90 -13.85 -6.18
CA PRO A 15 7.95 -12.99 -6.87
C PRO A 15 8.14 -13.08 -8.39
N LEU A 16 7.03 -13.20 -9.12
CA LEU A 16 7.06 -13.23 -10.58
C LEU A 16 7.46 -11.88 -11.17
N ASN A 17 7.07 -10.78 -10.52
CA ASN A 17 7.32 -9.43 -11.01
C ASN A 17 8.68 -8.88 -10.51
N LYS A 18 9.66 -8.85 -11.40
CA LYS A 18 11.02 -8.35 -11.12
C LYS A 18 11.23 -6.87 -11.49
N ARG A 19 10.17 -6.15 -11.87
CA ARG A 19 10.27 -4.76 -12.33
C ARG A 19 10.59 -3.82 -11.17
N LYS A 20 11.55 -2.92 -11.37
CA LYS A 20 11.86 -1.87 -10.40
C LYS A 20 10.68 -0.91 -10.23
N ILE A 21 10.25 -0.69 -9.00
CA ILE A 21 9.18 0.26 -8.68
C ILE A 21 9.74 1.68 -8.77
N VAL A 22 9.25 2.47 -9.73
CA VAL A 22 9.57 3.90 -9.86
C VAL A 22 8.41 4.72 -9.31
N LYS A 23 8.67 5.54 -8.29
CA LYS A 23 7.69 6.50 -7.74
C LYS A 23 8.00 7.89 -8.27
N LYS A 24 7.06 8.48 -9.03
CA LYS A 24 7.18 9.84 -9.59
C LYS A 24 7.16 10.93 -8.52
N ARG A 25 6.49 10.67 -7.39
CA ARG A 25 6.39 11.57 -6.25
C ARG A 25 6.22 10.74 -4.98
N THR A 26 6.97 11.09 -3.95
CA THR A 26 6.88 10.49 -2.61
C THR A 26 6.13 11.38 -1.63
N LYS A 27 6.28 12.71 -1.77
CA LYS A 27 5.57 13.69 -0.94
C LYS A 27 4.05 13.63 -1.16
N ALA A 28 3.28 13.66 -0.09
CA ALA A 28 1.82 13.71 -0.16
C ALA A 28 1.32 14.98 -0.89
N PHE A 29 0.08 14.91 -1.35
CA PHE A 29 -0.65 16.07 -1.85
C PHE A 29 -1.43 16.66 -0.68
N VAL A 30 -0.83 17.66 -0.04
CA VAL A 30 -1.42 18.32 1.14
C VAL A 30 -2.34 19.46 0.72
N ARG A 31 -3.41 19.68 1.49
CA ARG A 31 -4.31 20.82 1.28
C ARG A 31 -3.59 22.14 1.52
N PHE A 32 -3.89 23.15 0.71
CA PHE A 32 -3.36 24.50 0.90
C PHE A 32 -3.73 25.04 2.29
N GLN A 33 -2.76 25.70 2.95
CA GLN A 33 -2.83 26.29 4.29
C GLN A 33 -3.02 25.31 5.47
N CYS A 34 -2.96 23.99 5.30
CA CYS A 34 -3.17 23.07 6.43
C CYS A 34 -2.15 23.19 7.58
N HIS A 35 -0.87 23.46 7.26
CA HIS A 35 0.23 23.57 8.24
C HIS A 35 0.51 24.99 8.73
N GLY A 36 -0.29 25.98 8.33
CA GLY A 36 -0.06 27.39 8.70
C GLY A 36 -0.70 27.79 10.04
N PRO A 37 -0.21 28.86 10.70
CA PRO A 37 -0.79 29.37 11.95
C PRO A 37 -2.28 29.73 11.82
N TYR A 38 -2.72 30.12 10.63
CA TYR A 38 -4.13 30.45 10.34
C TYR A 38 -5.08 29.24 10.35
N SER A 39 -4.57 28.03 10.09
CA SER A 39 -5.38 26.81 10.07
C SER A 39 -5.86 26.44 11.49
N ARG A 40 -5.01 26.61 12.52
CA ARG A 40 -5.31 26.24 13.92
C ARG A 40 -5.96 24.85 14.05
N GLY A 41 -5.53 23.88 13.23
CA GLY A 41 -6.09 22.53 13.20
C GLY A 41 -7.46 22.39 12.51
N ARG A 42 -8.07 23.49 12.05
CA ARG A 42 -9.36 23.45 11.33
C ARG A 42 -9.22 22.91 9.92
N VAL A 43 -8.12 23.24 9.24
CA VAL A 43 -7.87 22.77 7.88
C VAL A 43 -7.07 21.47 7.92
N LYS A 44 -7.77 20.34 7.72
CA LYS A 44 -7.16 19.02 7.63
C LYS A 44 -6.23 18.90 6.41
N GLU A 45 -5.22 18.04 6.51
CA GLU A 45 -4.19 17.81 5.49
C GLU A 45 -4.74 17.19 4.19
N ALA A 46 -5.85 16.47 4.27
CA ALA A 46 -6.47 15.79 3.13
C ALA A 46 -6.73 16.74 1.94
N TRP A 47 -6.18 16.40 0.78
CA TRP A 47 -6.27 17.23 -0.44
C TRP A 47 -7.70 17.66 -0.77
N ARG A 48 -7.87 18.94 -1.10
CA ARG A 48 -9.10 19.50 -1.68
C ARG A 48 -8.73 20.46 -2.80
N LYS A 49 -9.48 20.43 -3.90
CA LYS A 49 -9.27 21.34 -5.04
C LYS A 49 -9.65 22.78 -4.63
N PRO A 50 -8.73 23.76 -4.70
CA PRO A 50 -9.06 25.16 -4.43
C PRO A 50 -9.98 25.73 -5.53
N ARG A 51 -11.00 26.48 -5.11
CA ARG A 51 -12.02 27.05 -6.02
C ARG A 51 -11.99 28.58 -6.12
N GLY A 52 -11.40 29.28 -5.15
CA GLY A 52 -11.40 30.74 -5.08
C GLY A 52 -10.77 31.42 -6.30
N ILE A 53 -11.31 32.59 -6.66
CA ILE A 53 -10.89 33.35 -7.84
C ILE A 53 -9.41 33.76 -7.76
N ASP A 54 -8.93 34.16 -6.58
CA ASP A 54 -7.57 34.64 -6.34
C ASP A 54 -6.59 33.55 -5.88
N SER A 55 -7.00 32.29 -5.89
CA SER A 55 -6.13 31.21 -5.46
C SER A 55 -4.96 31.02 -6.44
N ALA A 56 -3.77 31.42 -6.04
CA ALA A 56 -2.54 31.18 -6.79
C ALA A 56 -2.22 29.68 -6.96
N VAL A 57 -2.66 28.82 -6.01
CA VAL A 57 -2.60 27.36 -6.18
C VAL A 57 -3.55 26.89 -7.29
N ARG A 58 -4.75 27.46 -7.41
CA ARG A 58 -5.68 27.20 -8.54
C ARG A 58 -5.05 27.61 -9.87
N ARG A 59 -4.44 28.80 -9.91
CA ARG A 59 -3.75 29.38 -11.07
C ARG A 59 -2.37 28.77 -11.36
N ARG A 60 -1.88 27.87 -10.49
CA ARG A 60 -0.62 27.10 -10.65
C ARG A 60 0.63 27.96 -10.72
N PHE A 61 0.69 29.01 -9.90
CA PHE A 61 1.89 29.84 -9.79
C PHE A 61 3.10 29.01 -9.33
N ARG A 62 4.26 29.28 -9.93
CA ARG A 62 5.51 28.58 -9.63
C ARG A 62 5.88 28.83 -8.16
N ASN A 63 6.29 27.77 -7.46
CA ASN A 63 6.80 27.81 -6.08
C ASN A 63 5.88 28.46 -5.01
N TYR A 64 4.59 28.68 -5.27
CA TYR A 64 3.71 29.37 -4.32
C TYR A 64 3.06 28.44 -3.28
N GLY A 65 2.85 27.15 -3.60
CA GLY A 65 2.10 26.28 -2.70
C GLY A 65 2.11 24.81 -3.09
N PRO A 66 1.25 23.99 -2.46
CA PRO A 66 1.20 22.57 -2.73
C PRO A 66 0.80 22.31 -4.17
N ILE A 67 1.50 21.39 -4.79
CA ILE A 67 1.24 20.94 -6.16
C ILE A 67 -0.13 20.28 -6.21
N GLN A 68 -0.89 20.58 -7.26
CA GLN A 68 -2.18 19.91 -7.52
C GLN A 68 -1.96 18.49 -8.06
N PRO A 69 -2.76 17.49 -7.62
CA PRO A 69 -2.80 16.18 -8.26
C PRO A 69 -3.16 16.30 -9.74
N ARG A 70 -2.46 15.53 -10.58
CA ARG A 70 -2.66 15.43 -12.03
C ARG A 70 -2.42 13.99 -12.47
N ILE A 71 -2.99 13.60 -13.61
CA ILE A 71 -2.82 12.26 -14.19
C ILE A 71 -1.34 11.90 -14.46
N GLY A 72 -0.50 12.90 -14.74
CA GLY A 72 0.93 12.71 -14.98
C GLY A 72 1.70 12.10 -13.79
N PHE A 73 1.19 12.23 -12.57
CA PHE A 73 1.78 11.62 -11.37
C PHE A 73 1.42 10.14 -11.20
N GLY A 74 0.54 9.57 -12.03
CA GLY A 74 0.18 8.15 -11.99
C GLY A 74 1.41 7.25 -12.17
N SER A 75 1.53 6.21 -11.34
CA SER A 75 2.55 5.18 -11.48
C SER A 75 2.28 4.30 -12.72
N ASP A 76 3.31 3.59 -13.20
CA ASP A 76 3.14 2.60 -14.26
C ASP A 76 2.06 1.58 -13.88
N LYS A 77 1.18 1.24 -14.83
CA LYS A 77 0.07 0.30 -14.64
C LYS A 77 0.57 -1.04 -14.09
N ARG A 78 1.74 -1.51 -14.55
CA ARG A 78 2.32 -2.80 -14.14
C ARG A 78 2.91 -2.80 -12.73
N THR A 79 3.27 -1.65 -12.18
CA THR A 79 3.83 -1.53 -10.80
C THR A 79 2.88 -0.83 -9.83
N LYS A 80 1.69 -0.44 -10.31
CA LYS A 80 0.64 0.16 -9.50
C LYS A 80 0.19 -0.85 -8.44
N TYR A 81 0.15 -0.45 -7.18
CA TYR A 81 -0.18 -1.29 -6.01
C TYR A 81 0.82 -2.41 -5.66
N LEU A 82 1.98 -2.49 -6.32
CA LEU A 82 3.02 -3.46 -5.97
C LEU A 82 3.71 -3.07 -4.66
N LEU A 83 3.92 -4.04 -3.77
CA LEU A 83 4.76 -3.88 -2.58
C LEU A 83 6.24 -3.92 -2.95
N PRO A 84 7.12 -3.36 -2.09
CA PRO A 84 8.57 -3.46 -2.29
C PRO A 84 9.10 -4.90 -2.31
N ASN A 85 8.35 -5.86 -1.76
CA ASN A 85 8.69 -7.30 -1.80
C ASN A 85 8.35 -7.98 -3.14
N GLY A 86 7.73 -7.27 -4.09
CA GLY A 86 7.40 -7.80 -5.42
C GLY A 86 6.04 -8.48 -5.55
N PHE A 87 5.21 -8.43 -4.50
CA PHE A 87 3.85 -9.00 -4.51
C PHE A 87 2.77 -7.91 -4.48
N TYR A 88 1.54 -8.25 -4.87
CA TYR A 88 0.36 -7.41 -4.67
C TYR A 88 -0.31 -7.76 -3.33
N PRO A 89 -0.76 -6.78 -2.54
CA PRO A 89 -1.41 -7.06 -1.27
C PRO A 89 -2.81 -7.59 -1.51
N PHE A 90 -3.16 -8.72 -0.88
CA PHE A 90 -4.52 -9.23 -0.82
C PHE A 90 -4.93 -9.40 0.63
N VAL A 91 -5.96 -8.67 1.07
CA VAL A 91 -6.40 -8.72 2.47
C VAL A 91 -7.34 -9.92 2.66
N ILE A 92 -7.01 -10.80 3.60
CA ILE A 92 -7.79 -11.99 3.93
C ILE A 92 -8.45 -11.89 5.31
N HIS A 93 -9.65 -12.42 5.41
CA HIS A 93 -10.44 -12.50 6.64
C HIS A 93 -10.72 -13.95 7.07
N ASN A 94 -10.82 -14.86 6.10
CA ASN A 94 -11.24 -16.25 6.31
C ASN A 94 -10.28 -17.25 5.68
N VAL A 95 -10.41 -18.53 6.04
CA VAL A 95 -9.60 -19.61 5.49
C VAL A 95 -9.92 -19.84 4.00
N LYS A 96 -11.19 -19.71 3.59
CA LYS A 96 -11.59 -19.88 2.18
C LYS A 96 -10.92 -18.88 1.23
N GLU A 97 -10.62 -17.67 1.72
CA GLU A 97 -9.92 -16.64 0.95
C GLU A 97 -8.42 -16.95 0.80
N LEU A 98 -7.87 -17.76 1.71
CA LEU A 98 -6.50 -18.27 1.60
C LEU A 98 -6.39 -19.31 0.48
N ASP A 99 -7.39 -20.18 0.33
CA ASP A 99 -7.40 -21.20 -0.73
C ASP A 99 -7.38 -20.57 -2.14
N MET A 100 -8.04 -19.42 -2.32
CA MET A 100 -7.98 -18.65 -3.58
C MET A 100 -6.56 -18.19 -3.93
N LEU A 101 -5.69 -17.99 -2.94
CA LEU A 101 -4.31 -17.54 -3.15
C LEU A 101 -3.35 -18.68 -3.46
N LEU A 102 -3.76 -19.94 -3.29
CA LEU A 102 -2.89 -21.11 -3.50
C LEU A 102 -2.35 -21.15 -4.95
N MET A 103 -3.20 -20.83 -5.92
CA MET A 103 -2.85 -20.80 -7.35
C MET A 103 -2.06 -19.55 -7.76
N HIS A 104 -2.07 -18.49 -6.94
CA HIS A 104 -1.43 -17.20 -7.27
C HIS A 104 -0.34 -16.80 -6.27
N ASN A 105 0.32 -17.81 -5.68
CA ASN A 105 1.32 -17.68 -4.62
C ASN A 105 2.57 -16.86 -5.02
N GLN A 106 2.88 -16.72 -6.30
CA GLN A 106 4.01 -15.92 -6.82
C GLN A 106 3.65 -14.45 -7.10
N VAL A 107 2.37 -14.09 -7.08
CA VAL A 107 1.88 -12.77 -7.50
C VAL A 107 1.32 -11.98 -6.33
N TYR A 108 0.62 -12.63 -5.40
CA TYR A 108 -0.05 -11.98 -4.29
C TYR A 108 0.55 -12.34 -2.94
N ALA A 109 0.53 -11.39 -2.01
CA ALA A 109 0.87 -11.59 -0.61
C ALA A 109 -0.41 -11.46 0.24
N ALA A 110 -0.65 -12.45 1.09
CA ALA A 110 -1.77 -12.43 2.03
C ALA A 110 -1.50 -11.47 3.18
N ILE A 111 -2.39 -10.49 3.39
CA ILE A 111 -2.41 -9.60 4.55
C ILE A 111 -3.60 -9.96 5.41
N ILE A 112 -3.38 -10.37 6.65
CA ILE A 112 -4.49 -10.69 7.55
C ILE A 112 -5.20 -9.40 7.98
N GLY A 113 -6.51 -9.34 7.78
CA GLY A 113 -7.34 -8.20 8.14
C GLY A 113 -7.28 -7.87 9.64
N HIS A 114 -7.38 -6.58 9.96
CA HIS A 114 -7.25 -6.10 11.35
C HIS A 114 -8.29 -6.73 12.30
N ALA A 115 -9.51 -7.00 11.81
CA ALA A 115 -10.63 -7.54 12.57
C ALA A 115 -10.49 -9.02 12.96
N VAL A 116 -9.55 -9.77 12.36
CA VAL A 116 -9.38 -11.20 12.64
C VAL A 116 -8.73 -11.38 14.01
N GLY A 117 -9.44 -12.00 14.96
CA GLY A 117 -8.93 -12.27 16.31
C GLY A 117 -7.78 -13.28 16.35
N GLY A 118 -7.00 -13.26 17.44
CA GLY A 118 -5.73 -13.99 17.57
C GLY A 118 -5.81 -15.51 17.28
N LYS A 119 -6.85 -16.18 17.77
CA LYS A 119 -7.07 -17.62 17.53
C LYS A 119 -7.17 -17.95 16.03
N LYS A 120 -7.96 -17.16 15.28
CA LYS A 120 -8.12 -17.32 13.82
C LYS A 120 -6.82 -16.97 13.08
N ARG A 121 -6.07 -15.97 13.54
CA ARG A 121 -4.75 -15.62 12.96
C ARG A 121 -3.75 -16.77 13.08
N ALA A 122 -3.72 -17.46 14.22
CA ALA A 122 -2.83 -18.61 14.42
C ALA A 122 -3.16 -19.76 13.46
N ILE A 123 -4.46 -20.02 13.23
CA ILE A 123 -4.91 -21.02 12.25
C ILE A 123 -4.46 -20.64 10.84
N LEU A 124 -4.70 -19.40 10.41
CA LEU A 124 -4.30 -18.92 9.07
C LEU A 124 -2.79 -19.01 8.85
N ARG A 125 -1.98 -18.63 9.85
CA ARG A 125 -0.51 -18.76 9.77
C ARG A 125 -0.07 -20.22 9.67
N ARG A 126 -0.70 -21.11 10.43
CA ARG A 126 -0.38 -22.54 10.44
C ARG A 126 -0.76 -23.21 9.11
N LEU A 127 -1.87 -22.82 8.51
CA LEU A 127 -2.32 -23.36 7.22
C LEU A 127 -1.43 -22.92 6.08
N HIS A 128 -0.88 -21.70 6.13
CA HIS A 128 0.09 -21.24 5.14
C HIS A 128 1.44 -21.99 5.18
N LEU A 129 1.83 -22.50 6.36
CA LEU A 129 3.09 -23.22 6.58
C LEU A 129 3.01 -24.72 6.26
N LYS A 130 1.80 -25.24 5.97
CA LYS A 130 1.58 -26.62 5.56
C LYS A 130 1.57 -26.70 4.04
#